data_AF-A0AA41XK66-F1
#
_entry.id   AF-A0AA41XK66-F1
#
_cell.length_a   1.000
_cell.length_b   1.000
_cell.length_c   1.000
_cell.angle_alpha   90.00
_cell.angle_beta   90.00
_cell.angle_gamma   90.00
#
_symmetry.space_group_name_H-M   'P 1'
#
loop_
_entity.id
_entity.type
_entity.pdbx_description
1 polymer ?
#
loop_
_entity_poly.entity_id
_entity_poly.type
_entity_poly.pdbx_seq_one_letter_code
_entity_poly.pdbx_strand_id
1 'polypeptide(L)' 'MTSASISTLYRVAAAMTVVVAVAFMIFGLVIQNWAVLGVFAVIGIAGLSVWPAAARKP' A
#
# COMPACT_ATOMS: atom_id res chain seq x y z
N MET A 1 -10.31 -23.66 -10.78
CA MET A 1 -9.98 -22.22 -10.82
C MET A 1 -10.74 -21.55 -9.69
N THR A 2 -10.04 -21.25 -8.59
CA THR A 2 -10.61 -20.63 -7.40
C THR A 2 -11.06 -19.21 -7.75
N SER A 3 -12.37 -19.00 -7.81
CA SER A 3 -12.97 -17.66 -7.92
C SER A 3 -12.73 -16.90 -6.62
N ALA A 4 -11.50 -16.42 -6.42
CA ALA A 4 -11.24 -15.37 -5.45
C ALA A 4 -12.13 -14.20 -5.85
N SER A 5 -13.06 -13.82 -4.96
CA SER A 5 -13.92 -12.67 -5.21
C SER A 5 -13.03 -11.45 -5.49
N ILE A 6 -13.43 -10.62 -6.46
CA ILE A 6 -12.68 -9.41 -6.83
C ILE A 6 -12.33 -8.57 -5.58
N SER A 7 -13.23 -8.53 -4.59
CA SER A 7 -13.01 -7.90 -3.29
C SER A 7 -11.84 -8.48 -2.48
N THR A 8 -11.63 -9.80 -2.53
CA THR A 8 -10.49 -10.47 -1.88
C THR A 8 -9.18 -10.06 -2.55
N LEU A 9 -9.14 -10.02 -3.89
CA LEU A 9 -7.96 -9.61 -4.65
C LEU A 9 -7.58 -8.16 -4.35
N TYR A 10 -8.56 -7.24 -4.32
CA TYR A 10 -8.32 -5.84 -3.94
C TYR A 10 -7.78 -5.70 -2.52
N ARG A 11 -8.32 -6.47 -1.57
CA ARG A 11 -7.88 -6.44 -0.17
C ARG A 11 -6.44 -6.91 -0.01
N VAL A 12 -6.07 -7.99 -0.71
CA VAL A 12 -4.70 -8.52 -0.74
C VAL A 12 -3.75 -7.56 -1.43
N ALA A 13 -4.16 -6.95 -2.56
CA ALA A 13 -3.35 -5.98 -3.28
C ALA A 13 -3.06 -4.74 -2.40
N ALA A 14 -4.06 -4.19 -1.73
CA ALA A 14 -3.87 -3.06 -0.83
C ALA A 14 -2.96 -3.40 0.37
N ALA A 15 -3.12 -4.59 0.96
CA ALA A 15 -2.22 -5.05 2.01
C ALA A 15 -0.77 -5.18 1.51
N MET A 16 -0.56 -5.74 0.32
CA MET A 16 0.75 -5.83 -0.33
C MET A 16 1.36 -4.45 -0.59
N THR A 17 0.58 -3.48 -1.05
CA THR A 17 1.05 -2.10 -1.27
C THR A 17 1.58 -1.47 0.02
N VAL A 18 0.87 -1.68 1.14
CA VAL A 18 1.31 -1.16 2.46
C VAL A 18 2.61 -1.85 2.90
N VAL A 19 2.70 -3.17 2.76
CA VAL A 19 3.91 -3.93 3.13
C VAL A 19 5.12 -3.45 2.33
N VAL A 20 4.96 -3.29 1.02
CA VAL A 20 6.02 -2.78 0.14
C VAL A 20 6.42 -1.36 0.53
N ALA A 21 5.46 -0.47 0.77
CA ALA A 21 5.74 0.90 1.19
C ALA A 21 6.56 0.97 2.50
N VAL A 22 6.22 0.13 3.48
CA VAL A 22 6.98 0.03 4.74
C VAL A 22 8.40 -0.48 4.51
N ALA A 23 8.57 -1.51 3.68
CA ALA A 23 9.90 -2.05 3.37
C ALA A 23 10.81 -0.99 2.71
N PHE A 24 10.27 -0.22 1.77
CA PHE A 24 11.01 0.87 1.13
C PHE A 24 11.25 2.08 2.03
N MET A 25 10.37 2.35 3.01
CA MET A 25 10.66 3.33 4.06
C MET A 25 11.84 2.89 4.93
N ILE A 26 11.89 1.63 5.35
CA ILE A 26 13.05 1.11 6.11
C ILE A 26 14.32 1.22 5.28
N PHE A 27 14.27 0.84 4.00
CA PHE A 27 15.39 1.01 3.10
C PHE A 27 15.83 2.48 2.98
N GLY A 28 14.89 3.40 2.79
CA GLY A 28 15.13 4.84 2.73
C GLY A 28 15.82 5.40 3.98
N LEU A 29 15.47 4.90 5.16
CA LEU A 29 16.16 5.23 6.42
C LEU A 29 17.60 4.71 6.42
N VAL A 30 17.83 3.47 5.98
CA VAL A 30 19.18 2.86 5.94
C VAL A 30 20.12 3.64 5.02
N ILE A 31 19.64 4.07 3.86
CA ILE A 31 20.45 4.85 2.90
C ILE A 31 20.43 6.36 3.18
N GLN A 32 19.77 6.81 4.26
CA GLN A 32 19.57 8.21 4.64
C GLN A 32 18.99 9.08 3.51
N ASN A 33 18.16 8.49 2.65
CA ASN A 33 17.57 9.18 1.51
C ASN A 33 16.14 9.65 1.84
N TRP A 34 16.02 10.93 2.18
CA TRP A 34 14.76 11.58 2.51
C TRP A 34 13.76 11.62 1.35
N ALA A 35 14.22 11.59 0.09
CA ALA A 35 13.33 11.56 -1.06
C ALA A 35 12.60 10.21 -1.16
N VAL A 36 13.31 9.10 -0.90
CA VAL A 36 12.71 7.75 -0.86
C VAL A 36 11.69 7.68 0.27
N LEU A 37 12.01 8.22 1.45
CA LEU A 37 11.08 8.27 2.57
C LEU A 37 9.82 9.06 2.25
N GLY A 38 9.96 10.25 1.67
CA GLY A 38 8.82 11.10 1.30
C GLY A 38 7.89 10.42 0.30
N VAL A 39 8.45 9.84 -0.77
CA VAL A 39 7.65 9.18 -1.82
C VAL A 39 6.90 7.97 -1.26
N PHE A 40 7.59 7.09 -0.53
CA PHE A 40 6.94 5.87 -0.02
C PHE A 40 6.01 6.13 1.18
N ALA A 41 6.23 7.17 1.96
CA ALA A 41 5.27 7.62 2.96
C ALA A 41 3.97 8.12 2.32
N VAL A 42 4.06 8.93 1.26
CA VAL A 42 2.88 9.43 0.54
C VAL A 42 2.14 8.28 -0.16
N ILE A 43 2.85 7.38 -0.83
CA ILE A 43 2.24 6.20 -1.48
C ILE A 43 1.58 5.29 -0.44
N GLY A 44 2.23 5.06 0.71
CA GLY A 44 1.68 4.26 1.80
C GLY A 44 0.39 4.86 2.36
N ILE A 45 0.38 6.18 2.61
CA ILE A 45 -0.81 6.90 3.08
C ILE A 45 -1.91 6.89 2.03
N ALA A 46 -1.58 7.12 0.76
CA ALA A 46 -2.52 7.06 -0.35
C ALA A 46 -3.17 5.67 -0.44
N GLY A 47 -2.38 4.60 -0.38
CA GLY A 47 -2.86 3.22 -0.37
C GLY A 47 -3.82 2.92 0.79
N LEU A 48 -3.59 3.51 1.96
CA LEU A 48 -4.49 3.41 3.12
C LEU A 48 -5.76 4.27 2.95
N SER A 49 -5.65 5.45 2.34
CA SER A 49 -6.78 6.36 2.13
C SER A 49 -7.78 5.88 1.07
N VAL A 50 -7.32 5.05 0.12
CA VAL A 50 -8.18 4.41 -0.88
C VAL A 50 -8.95 3.24 -0.28
N TRP A 51 -8.52 2.70 0.87
CA TRP A 51 -9.21 1.59 1.55
C TRP A 51 -10.68 1.90 1.91
N PRO A 52 -11.03 3.04 2.54
CA PRO A 52 -12.44 3.38 2.76
C PRO A 52 -13.22 3.68 1.47
N ALA A 53 -12.56 4.07 0.37
CA ALA A 53 -13.21 4.31 -0.92
C ALA A 53 -13.47 3.01 -1.70
N ALA A 54 -12.59 2.02 -1.60
CA ALA A 54 -12.76 0.69 -2.22
C ALA A 54 -13.69 -0.23 -1.41
N ALA A 55 -13.79 -0.04 -0.09
CA ALA A 55 -14.69 -0.80 0.78
C ALA A 55 -16.16 -0.30 0.75
N ARG A 56 -16.38 0.95 0.32
CA ARG A 56 -17.72 1.50 0.07
C ARG A 56 -18.09 1.30 -1.40
N LYS A 57 -18.62 0.13 -1.74
CA LYS A 57 -19.45 0.01 -2.94
C LYS A 57 -20.80 0.71 -2.71
N PRO A 58 -21.41 1.39 -3.69
CA PRO A 58 -22.86 1.39 -3.83
C PRO A 58 -23.37 -0.02 -4.18
#